data_AF-A0A926KP27-F1
#
_entry.id   AF-A0A926KP27-F1
#
_cell.length_a   1.000
_cell.length_b   1.000
_cell.length_c   1.000
_cell.angle_alpha   90.00
_cell.angle_beta   90.00
_cell.angle_gamma   90.00
#
_symmetry.space_group_name_H-M   'P 1'
#
loop_
_entity.id
_entity.type
_entity.pdbx_description
1 polymer ?
#
loop_
_entity_poly.entity_id
_entity_poly.type
_entity_poly.pdbx_seq_one_letter_code
_entity_poly.pdbx_strand_id
1 'polypeptide(L)'
;MIIDYCEKEITEGGRTQLHMGLQFEDEPDSLYVAELELDEDGSISEWKLFYNGFDCGYAFRPEEKEALILFAAGQGISIHTET
;
A
#
# COMPACT_ATOMS: atom_id res chain seq x y z
N MET A 1 7.49 5.83 9.65
CA MET A 1 6.24 5.09 9.33
C MET A 1 6.39 3.65 9.81
N ILE A 2 5.35 3.10 10.43
CA ILE A 2 5.30 1.71 10.92
C ILE A 2 4.18 1.00 10.16
N ILE A 3 4.47 -0.19 9.59
CA ILE A 3 3.50 -1.01 8.87
C ILE A 3 3.25 -2.27 9.71
N ASP A 4 1.98 -2.57 9.99
CA ASP A 4 1.58 -3.60 10.94
C ASP A 4 1.06 -4.88 10.25
N TYR A 5 0.37 -4.74 9.13
CA TYR A 5 -0.14 -5.87 8.35
C TYR A 5 -0.21 -5.58 6.86
N CYS A 6 -0.30 -6.63 6.05
CA CYS A 6 -0.61 -6.56 4.63
C CYS A 6 -1.59 -7.68 4.26
N GLU A 7 -2.70 -7.30 3.65
CA GLU A 7 -3.67 -8.21 3.05
C GLU A 7 -3.62 -8.08 1.53
N LYS A 8 -3.79 -9.20 0.84
CA LYS A 8 -3.84 -9.28 -0.62
C LYS A 8 -5.21 -9.78 -1.04
N GLU A 9 -5.88 -9.02 -1.89
CA GLU A 9 -7.13 -9.39 -2.55
C GLU A 9 -6.91 -9.48 -4.06
N ILE A 10 -7.54 -10.48 -4.70
CA ILE A 10 -7.62 -10.55 -6.17
C ILE A 10 -9.03 -10.10 -6.53
N THR A 11 -9.13 -8.99 -7.24
CA THR A 11 -10.41 -8.40 -7.65
C THR A 11 -11.00 -9.17 -8.84
N GLU A 12 -12.31 -9.01 -9.08
CA GLU A 12 -13.00 -9.67 -10.21
C GLU A 12 -12.40 -9.34 -11.59
N GLY A 13 -11.63 -8.26 -11.72
CA GLY A 13 -10.93 -7.86 -12.94
C GLY A 13 -9.55 -8.51 -13.14
N GLY A 14 -9.13 -9.43 -12.28
CA GLY A 14 -7.79 -10.05 -12.33
C GLY A 14 -6.68 -9.16 -11.77
N ARG A 15 -7.00 -7.94 -11.32
CA ARG A 15 -6.08 -7.04 -10.63
C ARG A 15 -5.87 -7.47 -9.20
N THR A 16 -4.67 -7.24 -8.69
CA THR A 16 -4.37 -7.47 -7.29
C THR A 16 -4.49 -6.16 -6.52
N GLN A 17 -5.21 -6.17 -5.41
CA GLN A 17 -5.27 -5.05 -4.48
C GLN A 17 -4.54 -5.44 -3.19
N LEU A 18 -3.72 -4.53 -2.68
CA LEU A 18 -3.03 -4.70 -1.40
C LEU A 18 -3.56 -3.68 -0.40
N HIS A 19 -3.88 -4.15 0.80
CA HIS A 19 -4.26 -3.30 1.92
C HIS A 19 -3.22 -3.42 3.03
N MET A 20 -2.56 -2.32 3.36
CA MET A 20 -1.51 -2.28 4.37
C MET A 20 -1.88 -1.33 5.50
N GLY A 21 -2.02 -1.88 6.72
CA GLY A 21 -2.23 -1.08 7.91
C GLY A 21 -0.95 -0.37 8.33
N LEU A 22 -1.01 0.93 8.56
CA LEU A 22 0.15 1.72 8.93
C LEU A 22 -0.17 2.86 9.91
N GLN A 23 0.89 3.34 10.55
CA GLN A 23 0.90 4.51 11.42
C GLN A 23 2.05 5.44 11.03
N PHE A 24 1.78 6.74 11.04
CA PHE A 24 2.81 7.77 10.89
C PHE A 24 3.43 8.12 12.25
N GLU A 25 4.70 8.51 12.25
CA GLU A 25 5.43 8.79 13.51
C GLU A 25 4.95 10.06 14.20
N ASP A 26 4.46 11.02 13.43
CA ASP A 26 3.86 12.27 13.90
C ASP A 26 2.40 12.10 14.37
N GLU A 27 1.73 11.01 13.94
CA GLU A 27 0.36 10.68 14.33
C GLU A 27 0.25 9.22 14.83
N PRO A 28 0.91 8.88 15.97
CA PRO A 28 1.01 7.49 16.45
C PRO A 28 -0.32 6.93 16.97
N ASP A 29 -1.31 7.77 17.27
CA ASP A 29 -2.65 7.35 17.69
C ASP A 29 -3.60 7.09 16.51
N SER A 30 -3.19 7.44 15.29
CA SER A 30 -3.99 7.28 14.08
C SER A 30 -3.63 5.97 13.37
N LEU A 31 -4.66 5.24 12.94
CA LEU A 31 -4.53 4.02 12.13
C LEU A 31 -4.99 4.31 10.70
N TYR A 32 -4.09 4.09 9.76
CA TYR A 32 -4.34 4.30 8.33
C TYR A 32 -4.25 2.98 7.57
N VAL A 33 -4.88 2.96 6.39
CA VAL A 33 -4.73 1.85 5.44
C VAL A 33 -4.19 2.42 4.12
N ALA A 34 -2.98 2.00 3.74
CA ALA A 34 -2.51 2.19 2.38
C ALA A 34 -3.14 1.13 1.48
N GLU A 35 -3.73 1.58 0.38
CA GLU A 35 -4.26 0.71 -0.67
C GLU A 35 -3.40 0.89 -1.92
N LEU A 36 -2.91 -0.23 -2.45
CA LEU A 36 -2.16 -0.27 -3.70
C LEU A 36 -2.91 -1.16 -4.69
N GLU A 37 -3.18 -0.62 -5.88
CA GLU A 37 -3.69 -1.43 -6.99
C GLU A 37 -2.51 -1.84 -7.87
N LEU A 38 -2.43 -3.14 -8.15
CA LEU A 38 -1.46 -3.75 -9.05
C LEU A 38 -2.16 -4.21 -10.33
N ASP A 39 -1.59 -3.82 -11.46
CA ASP A 39 -1.96 -4.36 -12.77
C ASP A 39 -1.45 -5.81 -12.94
N GLU A 40 -1.86 -6.47 -14.02
CA GLU A 40 -1.53 -7.88 -14.29
C GLU A 40 -0.03 -8.15 -14.44
N ASP A 41 0.75 -7.13 -14.79
CA ASP A 41 2.21 -7.18 -14.89
C ASP A 41 2.91 -6.94 -13.54
N GLY A 42 2.15 -6.67 -12.47
CA GLY A 42 2.66 -6.37 -11.14
C GLY A 42 3.17 -4.93 -10.97
N SER A 43 2.91 -4.05 -11.93
CA SER A 43 3.13 -2.60 -11.81
C SER A 43 2.04 -1.97 -10.94
N ILE A 44 2.38 -0.93 -10.18
CA ILE A 44 1.40 -0.22 -9.35
C ILE A 44 0.69 0.85 -10.19
N SER A 45 -0.62 0.70 -10.35
CA SER A 45 -1.49 1.67 -11.05
C SER A 45 -1.96 2.79 -10.13
N GLU A 46 -2.15 2.50 -8.83
CA GLU A 46 -2.75 3.44 -7.89
C GLU A 46 -2.17 3.33 -6.47
N TRP A 47 -2.09 4.48 -5.80
CA TRP A 47 -1.74 4.61 -4.39
C TRP A 47 -2.81 5.43 -3.69
N LYS A 48 -3.43 4.87 -2.65
CA LYS A 48 -4.39 5.58 -1.80
C LYS A 48 -4.05 5.39 -0.34
N LEU A 49 -4.46 6.36 0.46
CA LEU A 49 -4.38 6.29 1.91
C LEU A 49 -5.78 6.56 2.47
N PHE A 50 -6.25 5.66 3.31
CA PHE A 50 -7.54 5.76 3.96
C PHE A 50 -7.37 5.98 5.46
N TYR A 51 -8.20 6.87 6.01
CA TYR A 51 -8.41 7.03 7.44
C TYR A 51 -9.90 6.81 7.74
N ASN A 52 -10.22 5.81 8.57
CA ASN A 52 -11.60 5.42 8.86
C ASN A 52 -12.48 5.22 7.59
N GLY A 53 -11.88 4.68 6.53
CA GLY A 53 -12.55 4.43 5.24
C GLY A 53 -12.70 5.66 4.33
N PHE A 54 -12.16 6.81 4.70
CA PHE A 54 -12.15 8.01 3.86
C PHE A 54 -10.79 8.18 3.19
N ASP A 55 -10.79 8.39 1.88
CA ASP A 55 -9.58 8.72 1.11
C ASP A 55 -9.04 10.08 1.56
N CYS A 56 -7.78 10.10 2.02
CA CYS A 56 -7.10 11.29 2.48
C CYS A 56 -6.55 12.15 1.33
N GLY A 57 -6.53 11.65 0.09
CA GLY A 57 -5.85 12.29 -1.04
C GLY A 57 -4.34 12.42 -0.81
N TYR A 58 -3.77 11.49 -0.03
CA TYR A 58 -2.38 11.56 0.40
C TYR A 58 -1.42 11.23 -0.73
N ALA A 59 -0.39 12.06 -0.89
CA ALA A 59 0.66 11.84 -1.87
C ALA A 59 1.89 11.23 -1.19
N PHE A 60 2.03 9.90 -1.29
CA PHE A 60 3.18 9.19 -0.74
C PHE A 60 4.51 9.68 -1.32
N ARG A 61 5.48 9.91 -0.43
CA ARG A 61 6.87 10.20 -0.76
C ARG A 61 7.56 8.97 -1.34
N PRO A 62 8.62 9.13 -2.16
CA PRO A 62 9.37 8.01 -2.72
C PRO A 62 9.83 7.01 -1.65
N GLU A 63 10.32 7.49 -0.50
CA GLU A 63 10.80 6.62 0.58
C GLU A 63 9.66 5.81 1.24
N GLU A 64 8.45 6.37 1.30
CA GLU A 64 7.28 5.67 1.85
C GLU A 64 6.77 4.60 0.89
N LYS A 65 6.78 4.90 -0.41
CA LYS A 65 6.47 3.91 -1.45
C LYS A 65 7.45 2.73 -1.39
N GLU A 66 8.75 3.01 -1.29
CA GLU A 66 9.78 1.99 -1.15
C GLU A 66 9.54 1.13 0.11
N ALA A 67 9.22 1.75 1.25
CA ALA A 67 8.92 1.01 2.47
C ALA A 67 7.72 0.07 2.33
N LEU A 68 6.64 0.51 1.67
CA LEU A 68 5.46 -0.32 1.40
C LEU A 68 5.78 -1.49 0.45
N ILE A 69 6.58 -1.23 -0.59
CA ILE A 69 7.02 -2.24 -1.54
C ILE A 69 7.89 -3.30 -0.86
N LEU A 70 8.86 -2.87 -0.05
CA LEU A 70 9.72 -3.77 0.71
C LEU A 70 8.93 -4.62 1.71
N PHE A 71 7.94 -4.03 2.37
CA PHE A 71 7.05 -4.76 3.28
C PHE A 71 6.25 -5.83 2.52
N ALA A 72 5.62 -5.47 1.41
CA ALA A 72 4.88 -6.41 0.56
C ALA A 72 5.78 -7.55 0.03
N ALA A 73 7.00 -7.22 -0.40
CA ALA A 73 7.99 -8.21 -0.84
C ALA A 73 8.35 -9.19 0.29
N GLY A 74 8.48 -8.70 1.53
CA GLY A 74 8.67 -9.54 2.72
C GLY A 74 7.53 -10.53 2.98
N GLN A 75 6.32 -10.22 2.50
CA GLN A 75 5.14 -11.10 2.56
C GLN A 75 5.02 -12.03 1.33
N GLY A 76 6.01 -12.02 0.42
CA GLY A 76 6.01 -12.82 -0.80
C GLY A 76 5.21 -12.22 -1.96
N ILE A 77 4.84 -10.94 -1.88
CA ILE A 77 4.16 -10.22 -2.96
C ILE A 77 5.20 -9.51 -3.82
N SER A 78 5.32 -9.93 -5.09
CA SER A 78 6.26 -9.31 -6.03
C SER A 78 5.60 -8.08 -6.67
N ILE A 79 6.26 -6.94 -6.55
CA ILE A 79 5.85 -5.67 -7.16
C ILE A 79 6.98 -5.24 -8.10
N HIS A 80 6.61 -4.87 -9.33
CA HIS A 80 7.54 -4.31 -10.31
C HIS A 80 7.57 -2.79 -10.17
N THR A 81 8.72 -2.25 -9.78
CA THR A 81 8.95 -0.81 -9.82
C THR A 81 9.55 -0.44 -11.17
N GLU A 82 8.94 0.50 -11.89
CA GLU A 82 9.60 1.12 -13.05
C GLU A 82 10.95 1.68 -12.58
N THR A 83 12.03 1.22 -13.23
CA THR A 83 13.43 1.53 -12.90
C THR A 83 13.87 2.85 -13.51
#